data_AF-A0A836WGF1-F1
#
_entry.id   AF-A0A836WGF1-F1
#
_cell.length_a   1.000
_cell.length_b   1.000
_cell.length_c   1.000
_cell.angle_alpha   90.00
_cell.angle_beta   90.00
_cell.angle_gamma   90.00
#
_symmetry.space_group_name_H-M   'P 1'
#
loop_
_entity.id
_entity.type
_entity.pdbx_description
1 polymer ?
#
loop_
_entity_poly.entity_id
_entity_poly.type
_entity_poly.pdbx_seq_one_letter_code
_entity_poly.pdbx_strand_id
1 'polypeptide(L)'
;MTELAEFIAISEESLQLRQAYLDAGIVTPKYTTDALHVALATVAGCQLIVSWNFKHIVHFQKIPLYRAINTVKGYTEINIYSPPEVIHYEGQTI
;
A
#
# COMPACT_ATOMS: atom_id res chain seq x y z
N MET A 1 19.14 -9.40 14.43
CA MET A 1 18.91 -10.30 13.29
C MET A 1 17.75 -9.69 12.49
N THR A 2 18.09 -8.71 11.65
CA THR A 2 17.16 -7.80 10.91
C THR A 2 17.87 -7.18 9.70
N GLU A 3 18.94 -7.77 9.17
CA GLU A 3 19.76 -7.11 8.13
C GLU A 3 19.05 -6.95 6.78
N LEU A 4 17.89 -7.59 6.59
CA LEU A 4 17.14 -7.58 5.32
C LEU A 4 15.75 -6.91 5.41
N ALA A 5 15.32 -6.47 6.60
CA ALA A 5 14.00 -5.87 6.76
C ALA A 5 13.95 -4.91 7.95
N GLU A 6 13.24 -3.81 7.75
CA GLU A 6 12.90 -2.84 8.80
C GLU A 6 11.47 -3.09 9.28
N PHE A 7 11.26 -2.97 10.60
CA PHE A 7 9.93 -3.02 11.20
C PHE A 7 9.42 -1.61 11.44
N ILE A 8 8.25 -1.31 10.88
CA ILE A 8 7.59 -0.02 11.06
C ILE A 8 6.53 -0.15 12.16
N ALA A 9 6.59 0.74 13.15
CA ALA A 9 5.58 0.84 14.19
C ALA A 9 4.30 1.51 13.67
N ILE A 10 3.15 1.16 14.25
CA ILE A 10 1.90 1.84 13.98
C ILE A 10 1.96 3.24 14.60
N SER A 11 1.85 4.27 13.77
CA SER A 11 1.81 5.67 14.18
C SER A 11 0.39 6.24 14.09
N GLU A 12 0.17 7.38 14.74
CA GLU A 12 -1.11 8.10 14.67
C GLU A 12 -1.44 8.50 13.22
N GLU A 13 -0.44 8.94 12.45
CA GLU A 13 -0.57 9.27 11.03
C GLU A 13 -1.06 8.08 10.21
N SER A 14 -0.52 6.88 10.49
CA SER A 14 -0.94 5.64 9.81
C SER A 14 -2.37 5.24 10.16
N LEU A 15 -2.82 5.48 11.40
CA LEU A 15 -4.18 5.21 11.84
C LEU A 15 -5.18 6.18 11.22
N GLN A 16 -4.82 7.46 11.12
CA GLN A 16 -5.64 8.49 10.47
C GLN A 16 -5.77 8.24 8.98
N LEU A 17 -4.68 7.88 8.31
CA LEU A 17 -4.71 7.57 6.88
C LEU A 17 -5.52 6.29 6.60
N ARG A 18 -5.37 5.25 7.43
CA ARG A 18 -6.23 4.06 7.39
C ARG A 18 -7.70 4.45 7.53
N GLN A 19 -8.05 5.32 8.47
CA GLN A 19 -9.43 5.75 8.67
C GLN A 19 -9.97 6.47 7.43
N ALA A 20 -9.16 7.33 6.81
CA ALA A 20 -9.54 8.01 5.57
C ALA A 20 -9.86 7.02 4.43
N TYR A 21 -9.16 5.89 4.33
CA TYR A 21 -9.48 4.84 3.35
C TYR A 21 -10.82 4.15 3.63
N LEU A 22 -11.15 3.92 4.91
CA LEU A 22 -12.42 3.33 5.32
C LEU A 22 -13.58 4.29 5.07
N ASP A 23 -13.41 5.56 5.41
CA ASP A 23 -14.40 6.61 5.20
C ASP A 23 -14.69 6.82 3.70
N ALA A 24 -13.67 6.68 2.86
CA ALA A 24 -13.80 6.68 1.40
C ALA A 24 -14.38 5.38 0.82
N GLY A 25 -14.64 4.36 1.64
CA GLY A 25 -15.25 3.10 1.21
C GLY A 25 -14.34 2.22 0.35
N ILE A 26 -13.02 2.44 0.34
CA ILE A 26 -12.07 1.66 -0.47
C ILE A 26 -12.11 0.17 -0.06
N VAL A 27 -12.22 -0.06 1.25
CA VAL A 27 -12.49 -1.37 1.83
C VAL A 27 -13.49 -1.23 2.98
N THR A 28 -14.21 -2.31 3.26
CA THR A 28 -15.12 -2.37 4.41
C THR A 28 -14.33 -2.49 5.73
N PRO A 29 -14.91 -2.14 6.89
CA PRO A 29 -14.24 -2.28 8.21
C PRO A 29 -13.65 -3.67 8.49
N LYS A 30 -14.23 -4.73 7.91
CA LYS A 30 -13.69 -6.10 7.97
C LYS A 30 -12.23 -6.23 7.49
N TYR A 31 -11.80 -5.34 6.59
CA TYR A 31 -10.48 -5.35 5.95
C TYR A 31 -9.63 -4.16 6.41
N THR A 32 -9.86 -3.67 7.63
CA THR A 32 -9.10 -2.57 8.24
C THR A 32 -7.59 -2.85 8.29
N THR A 33 -7.18 -4.11 8.45
CA THR A 33 -5.76 -4.50 8.45
C THR A 33 -5.13 -4.32 7.07
N ASP A 34 -5.85 -4.61 5.98
CA ASP A 34 -5.36 -4.39 4.62
C ASP A 34 -5.21 -2.88 4.34
N ALA A 35 -6.19 -2.07 4.76
CA ALA A 35 -6.10 -0.61 4.69
C ALA A 35 -4.93 -0.07 5.51
N LEU A 36 -4.69 -0.62 6.71
CA LEU A 36 -3.57 -0.23 7.57
C LEU A 36 -2.23 -0.57 6.92
N HIS A 37 -2.12 -1.70 6.23
CA HIS A 37 -0.91 -2.07 5.52
C HIS A 37 -0.53 -1.04 4.45
N VAL A 38 -1.52 -0.61 3.65
CA VAL A 38 -1.31 0.45 2.64
C VAL A 38 -0.96 1.79 3.31
N ALA A 39 -1.60 2.10 4.45
CA ALA A 39 -1.34 3.34 5.18
C ALA A 39 0.08 3.38 5.76
N LEU A 40 0.54 2.28 6.37
CA LEU A 40 1.89 2.17 6.92
C LEU A 40 2.95 2.35 5.84
N ALA A 41 2.81 1.65 4.70
CA ALA A 41 3.75 1.77 3.60
C ALA A 41 3.76 3.19 3.01
N THR A 42 2.60 3.85 2.95
CA THR A 42 2.49 5.24 2.49
C THR A 42 3.20 6.21 3.45
N VAL A 43 2.90 6.12 4.75
CA VAL A 43 3.48 7.00 5.78
C VAL A 43 4.99 6.79 5.89
N ALA A 44 5.47 5.56 5.73
CA ALA A 44 6.90 5.25 5.71
C ALA A 44 7.60 5.70 4.42
N GLY A 45 6.89 6.26 3.45
CA GLY A 45 7.46 6.74 2.19
C GLY A 45 7.94 5.60 1.27
N CYS A 46 7.36 4.39 1.40
CA CYS A 46 7.68 3.29 0.50
C CYS A 46 7.31 3.65 -0.94
N GLN A 47 8.23 3.39 -1.87
CA GLN A 47 8.01 3.66 -3.29
C GLN A 47 6.98 2.70 -3.91
N LEU A 48 6.90 1.46 -3.38
CA LEU A 48 6.01 0.42 -3.88
C LEU A 48 5.63 -0.60 -2.80
N ILE A 49 4.45 -1.19 -2.97
CA ILE A 49 3.99 -2.41 -2.28
C ILE A 49 4.00 -3.54 -3.30
N VAL A 50 4.67 -4.64 -2.96
CA VAL A 50 4.51 -5.91 -3.68
C VAL A 50 3.61 -6.82 -2.85
N SER A 51 2.51 -7.31 -3.41
CA SER A 51 1.56 -8.14 -2.65
C SER A 51 0.87 -9.22 -3.49
N TRP A 52 0.45 -10.29 -2.83
CA TRP A 52 -0.45 -11.31 -3.39
C TRP A 52 -1.92 -11.08 -3.02
N ASN A 53 -2.25 -10.01 -2.28
CA ASN A 53 -3.63 -9.70 -1.92
C ASN A 53 -4.36 -8.98 -3.06
N PHE A 54 -4.79 -9.74 -4.07
CA PHE A 54 -5.53 -9.23 -5.24
C PHE A 54 -6.93 -8.71 -4.90
N LYS A 55 -7.49 -9.08 -3.75
CA LYS A 55 -8.85 -8.72 -3.39
C LYS A 55 -8.94 -7.30 -2.80
N HIS A 56 -7.94 -6.89 -2.03
CA HIS A 56 -7.99 -5.64 -1.26
C HIS A 56 -6.85 -4.66 -1.53
N ILE A 57 -5.68 -5.14 -1.99
CA ILE A 57 -4.49 -4.33 -2.20
C ILE A 57 -4.20 -4.20 -3.70
N VAL A 58 -3.89 -5.30 -4.38
CA VAL A 58 -3.57 -5.34 -5.83
C VAL A 58 -4.84 -5.38 -6.68
N HIS A 59 -5.87 -4.63 -6.26
CA HIS A 59 -7.15 -4.59 -6.95
C HIS A 59 -7.21 -3.36 -7.84
N PHE A 60 -7.37 -3.55 -9.16
CA PHE A 60 -7.34 -2.48 -10.17
C PHE A 60 -8.17 -1.26 -9.81
N GLN A 61 -9.40 -1.44 -9.33
CA GLN A 61 -10.28 -0.32 -8.96
C GLN A 61 -9.90 0.39 -7.65
N LYS A 62 -9.18 -0.28 -6.74
CA LYS A 62 -8.85 0.26 -5.42
C LYS A 62 -7.53 1.03 -5.42
N ILE A 63 -6.57 0.61 -6.24
CA ILE A 63 -5.26 1.26 -6.34
C ILE A 63 -5.39 2.77 -6.63
N PRO A 64 -6.18 3.22 -7.63
CA PRO A 64 -6.39 4.64 -7.87
C PRO A 64 -7.04 5.37 -6.69
N LEU A 65 -7.94 4.69 -5.96
CA LEU A 65 -8.60 5.29 -4.79
C LEU A 65 -7.62 5.51 -3.64
N TYR A 66 -6.73 4.54 -3.36
CA TYR A 66 -5.68 4.73 -2.37
C TYR A 66 -4.78 5.92 -2.73
N ARG A 67 -4.31 5.99 -3.99
CA ARG A 67 -3.48 7.11 -4.49
C ARG A 67 -4.19 8.46 -4.39
N ALA A 68 -5.48 8.50 -4.72
CA ALA A 68 -6.28 9.72 -4.61
C ALA A 68 -6.37 10.21 -3.16
N ILE A 69 -6.65 9.31 -2.21
CA ILE A 69 -6.69 9.67 -0.78
C ILE A 69 -5.30 10.10 -0.29
N ASN A 70 -4.23 9.40 -0.67
CA ASN A 70 -2.86 9.79 -0.33
C ASN A 70 -2.56 11.22 -0.76
N THR A 71 -2.87 11.54 -2.02
CA THR A 71 -2.66 12.86 -2.60
C THR A 71 -3.45 13.94 -1.85
N VAL A 72 -4.74 13.69 -1.55
CA VAL A 72 -5.58 14.62 -0.79
C VAL A 72 -5.05 14.84 0.64
N LYS A 73 -4.43 13.83 1.23
CA LYS A 73 -3.82 13.89 2.56
C LYS A 73 -2.37 14.38 2.55
N GLY A 74 -1.82 14.74 1.39
CA GLY A 74 -0.47 15.28 1.26
C GLY A 74 0.65 14.25 1.29
N TYR A 75 0.33 12.96 1.13
CA TYR A 75 1.32 11.89 1.03
C TYR A 75 1.72 11.62 -0.42
N THR A 76 2.94 11.11 -0.60
CA THR A 76 3.41 10.60 -1.89
C THR A 76 2.53 9.44 -2.36
N GLU A 77 2.30 9.36 -3.68
CA GLU A 77 1.62 8.21 -4.25
C GLU A 77 2.43 6.94 -4.04
N ILE A 78 1.72 5.85 -3.72
CA ILE A 78 2.32 4.53 -3.58
C ILE A 78 2.03 3.68 -4.80
N ASN A 79 3.05 3.00 -5.31
CA ASN A 79 2.88 2.00 -6.35
C ASN A 79 2.45 0.67 -5.74
N ILE A 80 1.58 -0.07 -6.43
CA ILE A 80 1.07 -1.34 -5.92
C ILE A 80 1.08 -2.33 -7.09
N TYR A 81 1.85 -3.40 -6.94
CA TYR A 81 2.04 -4.41 -7.96
C TYR A 81 2.02 -5.82 -7.33
N SER A 82 1.72 -6.82 -8.14
CA SER A 82 1.95 -8.21 -7.81
C SER A 82 3.41 -8.62 -8.08
N PRO A 83 3.94 -9.66 -7.43
CA PRO A 83 5.32 -10.09 -7.66
C PRO A 83 5.70 -10.36 -9.12
N PRO A 84 4.84 -10.97 -9.96
CA PRO A 84 5.17 -11.17 -11.38
C PRO A 84 5.41 -9.88 -12.16
N GLU A 85 4.85 -8.74 -11.72
CA GLU A 85 4.98 -7.44 -12.39
C GLU A 85 6.31 -6.73 -12.07
N VAL A 86 7.07 -7.20 -11.08
CA VAL A 86 8.30 -6.53 -10.58
C VAL A 86 9.55 -7.42 -10.64
N ILE A 87 9.45 -8.60 -11.25
CA ILE A 87 10.58 -9.50 -11.47
C ILE A 87 11.07 -9.42 -12.92
N HIS A 88 12.34 -9.71 -13.11
CA HIS A 88 12.94 -9.83 -14.44
C HIS A 88 13.17 -11.31 -14.75
N TYR A 89 12.89 -11.71 -15.98
CA TYR A 89 13.25 -13.04 -16.48
C TYR A 89 14.69 -13.00 -17.01
N GLU A 90 15.46 -14.06 -16.75
CA GLU A 90 16.81 -14.20 -17.31
C GLU A 90 16.77 -14.03 -18.85
N GLY A 91 17.55 -13.09 -19.37
CA GLY A 91 17.65 -12.79 -20.80
C GLY A 91 16.86 -11.56 -21.29
N GLN A 92 16.11 -10.87 -20.43
CA GLN A 92 15.53 -9.56 -20.77
C GLN A 92 16.47 -8.43 -20.33
N THR A 93 17.04 -7.70 -21.28
CA THR A 93 17.75 -6.44 -21.03
C THR A 93 16.74 -5.29 -21.11
N ILE A 94 16.58 -4.55 -20.02
CA ILE A 94 15.83 -3.28 -19.94
C ILE A 94 16.69 -2.09 -20.33
#